data_AF-A0A0F9AEA2-F1
#
_entry.id   AF-A0A0F9AEA2-F1
#
_cell.length_a   1.000
_cell.length_b   1.000
_cell.length_c   1.000
_cell.angle_alpha   90.00
_cell.angle_beta   90.00
_cell.angle_gamma   90.00
#
_symmetry.space_group_name_H-M   'P 1'
#
loop_
_entity.id
_entity.type
_entity.pdbx_description
1 polymer ?
#
loop_
_entity_poly.entity_id
_entity_poly.type
_entity_poly.pdbx_seq_one_letter_code
_entity_poly.pdbx_strand_id
1 'polypeptide(L)'
;EEKMQGLIGRKLGMTQTFTEDDRLVPVTVIQAGPCVIAQVKKPETDGYGAVQIGFGDKKLGAISKAKKGHFSSAGVEPVRYLREFRVDDPDSYKVGEVLTVEGFSEGERTDISR
;
A
#
# COMPACT_ATOMS: atom_id res chain seq x y z
N GLU A 1 3.53 14.58 -14.08
CA GLU A 1 3.38 14.23 -12.66
C GLU A 1 3.04 12.76 -12.56
N GLU A 2 3.97 11.94 -12.09
CA GLU A 2 3.68 10.52 -11.82
C GLU A 2 3.04 10.42 -10.44
N LYS A 3 1.76 10.04 -10.42
CA LYS A 3 1.08 9.66 -9.19
C LYS A 3 1.71 8.36 -8.71
N MET A 4 2.39 8.38 -7.57
CA MET A 4 3.00 7.18 -7.00
C MET A 4 1.95 6.08 -6.74
N GLN A 5 2.16 4.92 -7.34
CA GLN A 5 1.34 3.72 -7.13
C GLN A 5 2.09 2.76 -6.20
N GLY A 6 2.08 3.06 -4.91
CA GLY A 6 2.64 2.19 -3.87
C GLY A 6 1.57 1.29 -3.27
N LEU A 7 1.81 -0.02 -3.21
CA LEU A 7 0.97 -0.95 -2.45
C LEU A 7 1.79 -1.69 -1.40
N ILE A 8 1.10 -2.07 -0.32
CA ILE A 8 1.62 -3.03 0.64
C ILE A 8 0.94 -4.36 0.34
N GLY A 9 1.74 -5.42 0.31
CA GLY A 9 1.24 -6.76 0.06
C GLY A 9 1.92 -7.79 0.93
N ARG A 10 1.47 -9.04 0.77
CA ARG A 10 2.05 -10.21 1.40
C ARG A 10 2.50 -11.18 0.32
N LYS A 11 3.78 -11.55 0.36
CA LYS A 11 4.29 -12.67 -0.43
C LYS A 11 3.59 -13.95 0.01
N LEU A 12 2.86 -14.58 -0.91
CA LEU A 12 2.19 -15.86 -0.67
C LEU A 12 3.11 -17.04 -0.95
N GLY A 13 3.97 -16.91 -1.96
CA GLY A 13 4.89 -17.98 -2.34
C GLY A 13 5.55 -17.72 -3.69
N MET A 14 6.23 -18.75 -4.19
CA MET A 14 6.81 -18.79 -5.52
C MET A 14 6.23 -19.97 -6.28
N THR A 15 5.97 -19.77 -7.55
CA THR A 15 5.49 -20.82 -8.47
C THR A 15 6.17 -20.62 -9.83
N GLN A 16 5.75 -21.36 -10.84
CA GLN A 16 6.24 -21.25 -12.20
C GLN A 16 5.06 -21.23 -13.17
N THR A 17 5.19 -20.48 -14.25
CA THR A 17 4.22 -20.43 -15.35
C THR A 17 4.92 -20.73 -16.67
N PHE A 18 4.17 -21.23 -17.64
CA PHE A 18 4.62 -21.33 -19.02
C PHE A 18 4.21 -20.07 -19.77
N THR A 19 5.11 -19.58 -20.61
CA THR A 19 4.83 -18.53 -21.60
C THR A 19 4.24 -19.16 -22.86
N GLU A 20 3.70 -18.33 -23.76
CA GLU A 20 3.16 -18.78 -25.05
C GLU A 20 4.21 -19.49 -25.93
N ASP A 21 5.50 -19.19 -25.74
CA ASP A 21 6.63 -19.83 -26.43
C ASP A 21 7.15 -21.10 -25.70
N ASP A 22 6.32 -21.75 -24.87
CA ASP A 22 6.67 -22.94 -24.06
C ASP A 22 7.87 -22.77 -23.09
N ARG A 23 8.25 -21.53 -22.77
CA ARG A 23 9.32 -21.28 -21.77
C ARG A 23 8.76 -21.27 -20.37
N LEU A 24 9.46 -21.96 -19.46
CA LEU A 24 9.18 -21.97 -18.03
C LEU A 24 9.75 -20.71 -17.35
N VAL A 25 8.89 -19.91 -16.72
CA VAL A 25 9.28 -18.68 -16.01
C VAL A 25 8.91 -18.79 -14.54
N PRO A 26 9.87 -18.63 -13.60
CA PRO A 26 9.57 -18.58 -12.18
C PRO A 26 8.90 -17.25 -11.82
N VAL A 27 7.83 -17.31 -11.04
CA VAL A 27 7.02 -16.14 -10.64
C VAL A 27 6.80 -16.13 -9.14
N THR A 28 6.65 -14.93 -8.57
CA THR A 28 6.30 -14.74 -7.15
C THR A 28 4.85 -14.30 -7.05
N VAL A 29 4.05 -14.99 -6.25
CA VAL A 29 2.65 -14.61 -6.00
C VAL A 29 2.60 -13.67 -4.80
N ILE A 30 2.09 -12.46 -5.03
CA ILE A 30 1.92 -11.42 -4.02
C ILE A 30 0.44 -11.09 -3.90
N GLN A 31 -0.10 -11.19 -2.68
CA GLN A 31 -1.41 -10.62 -2.37
C GLN A 31 -1.21 -9.15 -2.00
N ALA A 32 -1.44 -8.25 -2.95
CA ALA A 32 -1.38 -6.81 -2.74
C ALA A 32 -2.79 -6.22 -2.59
N GLY A 33 -2.95 -5.30 -1.64
CA GLY A 33 -4.21 -4.61 -1.40
C GLY A 33 -5.36 -5.49 -0.86
N PRO A 34 -6.53 -4.89 -0.58
CA PRO A 34 -6.78 -3.45 -0.63
C PRO A 34 -5.94 -2.70 0.42
N CYS A 35 -5.45 -1.52 0.02
CA CYS A 35 -4.60 -0.67 0.85
C CYS A 35 -5.29 0.66 1.10
N VAL A 36 -5.44 1.09 2.36
CA VAL A 36 -6.14 2.34 2.70
C VAL A 36 -5.15 3.43 3.07
N ILE A 37 -5.37 4.67 2.61
CA ILE A 37 -4.57 5.82 3.04
C ILE A 37 -5.01 6.24 4.44
N ALA A 38 -4.13 6.07 5.42
CA ALA A 38 -4.41 6.40 6.82
C ALA A 38 -4.03 7.84 7.17
N GLN A 39 -3.03 8.41 6.49
CA GLN A 39 -2.58 9.79 6.71
C GLN A 39 -1.88 10.31 5.46
N VAL A 40 -2.08 11.60 5.16
CA VAL A 40 -1.29 12.35 4.18
C VAL A 40 -0.40 13.32 4.94
N LYS A 41 0.90 13.29 4.69
CA LYS A 41 1.91 14.15 5.30
C LYS A 41 2.33 15.24 4.32
N LYS A 42 2.43 16.46 4.82
CA LYS A 42 2.78 17.63 4.01
C LYS A 42 4.11 18.22 4.48
N PRO A 43 4.90 18.84 3.58
CA PRO A 43 6.14 19.52 3.95
C PRO A 43 5.96 20.56 5.07
N GLU A 44 4.84 21.26 5.07
CA GLU A 44 4.52 22.34 6.03
C GLU A 44 4.31 21.83 7.46
N THR A 45 3.73 20.64 7.62
CA THR A 45 3.36 20.06 8.93
C THR A 45 4.36 19.02 9.41
N ASP A 46 4.89 18.21 8.49
CA ASP A 46 5.70 17.02 8.79
C ASP A 46 7.14 17.13 8.31
N GLY A 47 7.50 18.19 7.57
CA GLY A 47 8.84 18.43 7.02
C GLY A 47 9.14 17.67 5.72
N TYR A 48 8.21 16.86 5.21
CA TYR A 48 8.30 16.18 3.91
C TYR A 48 6.92 15.76 3.38
N GLY A 49 6.83 15.52 2.07
CA GLY A 49 5.67 14.94 1.42
C GLY A 49 5.67 13.41 1.49
N ALA A 50 4.62 12.82 2.05
CA ALA A 50 4.45 11.37 2.07
C ALA A 50 2.99 10.94 2.27
N VAL A 51 2.68 9.74 1.83
CA VAL A 51 1.39 9.07 2.07
C VAL A 51 1.63 7.87 2.97
N GLN A 52 0.89 7.79 4.07
CA GLN A 52 0.89 6.63 4.94
C GLN A 52 -0.23 5.67 4.51
N ILE A 53 0.17 4.48 4.09
CA ILE A 53 -0.70 3.44 3.56
C ILE A 53 -0.82 2.30 4.57
N GLY A 54 -2.04 1.80 4.73
CA GLY A 54 -2.43 0.72 5.61
C GLY A 54 -2.75 -0.57 4.86
N PHE A 55 -2.39 -1.73 5.42
CA PHE A 55 -2.72 -3.04 4.85
C PHE A 55 -3.01 -4.11 5.90
N GLY A 56 -3.96 -4.97 5.55
CA GLY A 56 -4.38 -6.15 6.30
C GLY A 56 -5.26 -5.82 7.50
N ASP A 57 -6.26 -6.66 7.74
CA ASP A 57 -7.22 -6.41 8.82
C ASP A 57 -6.63 -6.70 10.20
N LYS A 58 -7.04 -5.90 11.19
CA LYS A 58 -6.74 -6.19 12.58
C LYS A 58 -7.93 -5.87 13.48
N LYS A 59 -8.36 -6.85 14.28
CA LYS A 59 -9.46 -6.68 15.25
C LYS A 59 -9.19 -5.50 16.18
N LEU A 60 -10.20 -4.65 16.40
CA LEU A 60 -10.17 -3.51 17.32
C LEU A 60 -9.64 -3.88 18.72
N GLY A 61 -9.98 -5.04 19.26
CA GLY A 61 -9.50 -5.50 20.57
C GLY A 61 -7.98 -5.68 20.66
N ALA A 62 -7.30 -5.90 19.53
CA ALA A 62 -5.86 -6.18 19.46
C ALA A 62 -5.01 -4.94 19.14
N ILE A 63 -5.59 -3.74 19.17
CA ILE A 63 -4.94 -2.49 18.78
C ILE A 63 -4.76 -1.59 19.98
N SER A 64 -3.59 -0.98 20.09
CA SER A 64 -3.26 -0.05 21.16
C SER A 64 -4.15 1.21 21.10
N LYS A 65 -4.39 1.83 22.25
CA LYS A 65 -5.23 3.04 22.35
C LYS A 65 -4.77 4.17 21.42
N ALA A 66 -3.46 4.38 21.30
CA ALA A 66 -2.89 5.40 20.40
C ALA A 66 -3.24 5.15 18.93
N LYS A 67 -3.07 3.91 18.45
CA LYS A 67 -3.41 3.55 17.06
C LYS A 67 -4.91 3.62 16.80
N LYS A 68 -5.76 3.28 17.78
CA LYS A 68 -7.21 3.49 17.67
C LYS A 68 -7.56 4.96 17.45
N GLY A 69 -6.94 5.86 18.21
CA GLY A 69 -7.12 7.30 18.03
C GLY A 69 -6.75 7.74 16.62
N HIS A 70 -5.58 7.29 16.13
CA HIS A 70 -5.10 7.57 14.78
C HIS A 70 -6.06 7.12 13.68
N PHE A 71 -6.53 5.87 13.74
CA PHE A 71 -7.47 5.34 12.76
C PHE A 71 -8.85 6.02 12.84
N SER A 72 -9.31 6.31 14.06
CA SER A 72 -10.57 7.01 14.29
C SER A 72 -10.54 8.45 13.79
N SER A 73 -9.42 9.17 13.93
CA SER A 73 -9.29 10.54 13.38
C SER A 73 -9.24 10.56 11.86
N ALA A 74 -8.70 9.49 11.26
CA ALA A 74 -8.65 9.32 9.81
C ALA A 74 -9.96 8.75 9.22
N GLY A 75 -10.88 8.26 10.05
CA GLY A 75 -12.11 7.61 9.60
C GLY A 75 -11.89 6.28 8.88
N VAL A 76 -10.76 5.59 9.15
CA VAL A 76 -10.38 4.35 8.48
C VAL A 76 -10.49 3.15 9.41
N GLU A 77 -10.80 1.99 8.85
CA GLU A 77 -10.80 0.74 9.59
C GLU A 77 -9.39 0.39 10.08
N PRO A 78 -9.25 -0.25 11.25
CA PRO A 78 -7.94 -0.51 11.80
C PRO A 78 -7.16 -1.59 11.03
N VAL A 79 -5.97 -1.20 10.61
CA VAL A 79 -5.08 -2.08 9.83
C VAL A 79 -3.93 -2.68 10.65
N ARG A 80 -3.36 -3.77 10.14
CA ARG A 80 -2.24 -4.50 10.75
C ARG A 80 -0.90 -3.83 10.47
N TYR A 81 -0.69 -3.40 9.23
CA TYR A 81 0.56 -2.80 8.76
C TYR A 81 0.33 -1.35 8.33
N LEU A 82 1.29 -0.49 8.63
CA LEU A 82 1.36 0.89 8.17
C LEU A 82 2.75 1.14 7.61
N ARG A 83 2.84 1.69 6.40
CA ARG A 83 4.09 2.13 5.76
C ARG A 83 3.90 3.49 5.11
N GLU A 84 4.98 4.22 5.02
CA GLU A 84 5.01 5.55 4.42
C GLU A 84 5.74 5.48 3.08
N PHE A 85 5.18 6.16 2.10
CA PHE A 85 5.73 6.29 0.78
C PHE A 85 5.91 7.77 0.49
N ARG A 86 7.12 8.17 0.10
CA ARG A 86 7.41 9.57 -0.21
C ARG A 86 6.79 9.95 -1.54
N VAL A 87 6.14 11.11 -1.56
CA VAL A 87 5.50 11.63 -2.76
C VAL A 87 5.83 13.12 -2.91
N ASP A 88 5.99 13.56 -4.15
CA ASP A 88 6.28 14.96 -4.46
C ASP A 88 5.03 15.84 -4.32
N ASP A 89 3.86 15.30 -4.67
CA ASP A 89 2.55 15.96 -4.51
C ASP A 89 1.61 15.19 -3.56
N PRO A 90 1.65 15.48 -2.25
CA PRO A 90 0.73 14.90 -1.27
C PRO A 90 -0.74 15.28 -1.48
N ASP A 91 -1.03 16.42 -2.12
CA ASP A 91 -2.40 16.93 -2.27
C ASP A 91 -3.22 16.12 -3.29
N SER A 92 -2.55 15.34 -4.13
CA SER A 92 -3.17 14.38 -5.05
C SER A 92 -3.81 13.15 -4.36
N TYR A 93 -3.63 12.99 -3.05
CA TYR A 93 -4.13 11.86 -2.26
C TYR A 93 -5.11 12.28 -1.17
N LYS A 94 -6.06 11.40 -0.86
CA LYS A 94 -7.04 11.64 0.20
C LYS A 94 -6.99 10.56 1.27
N VAL A 95 -7.11 10.98 2.53
CA VAL A 95 -7.28 10.04 3.65
C VAL A 95 -8.58 9.24 3.44
N GLY A 96 -8.51 7.93 3.63
CA GLY A 96 -9.61 7.00 3.39
C GLY A 96 -9.70 6.46 1.96
N GLU A 97 -8.90 6.98 1.01
CA GLU A 97 -8.82 6.41 -0.34
C GLU A 97 -8.26 4.99 -0.29
N VAL A 98 -8.87 4.09 -1.08
CA VAL A 98 -8.47 2.70 -1.18
C VAL A 98 -7.71 2.49 -2.48
N LEU A 99 -6.49 2.00 -2.37
CA LEU A 99 -5.59 1.65 -3.46
C LEU A 99 -5.69 0.14 -3.72
N THR A 100 -5.89 -0.20 -4.99
CA THR A 100 -6.03 -1.58 -5.50
C THR A 100 -4.96 -1.88 -6.53
N VAL A 101 -4.84 -3.16 -6.90
CA VAL A 101 -3.90 -3.63 -7.94
C VAL A 101 -4.23 -3.09 -9.33
N GLU A 102 -5.43 -2.56 -9.54
CA GLU A 102 -5.89 -1.98 -10.82
C GLU A 102 -5.10 -0.74 -11.23
N GLY A 103 -4.33 -0.14 -10.31
CA GLY A 103 -3.39 0.91 -10.66
C GLY A 103 -2.23 0.42 -11.52
N PHE A 104 -1.86 -0.85 -11.41
CA PHE A 104 -0.70 -1.40 -12.13
C PHE A 104 -1.11 -1.92 -13.50
N SER A 105 -0.23 -1.73 -14.47
CA SER A 105 -0.42 -2.26 -15.82
C SER A 105 0.37 -3.56 -16.04
N GLU A 106 -0.18 -4.48 -16.83
CA GLU A 106 0.55 -5.69 -17.21
C GLU A 106 1.83 -5.33 -17.98
N GLY A 107 2.95 -5.99 -17.65
CA GLY A 107 4.26 -5.73 -18.26
C GLY A 107 5.05 -4.57 -17.65
N GLU A 108 4.45 -3.81 -16.72
CA GLU A 108 5.13 -2.74 -15.99
C GLU A 108 6.24 -3.28 -15.08
N ARG A 109 7.38 -2.58 -15.05
CA ARG A 109 8.47 -2.91 -14.12
C ARG A 109 8.17 -2.30 -12.77
N THR A 110 8.15 -3.14 -11.74
CA THR A 110 7.83 -2.73 -10.37
C THR A 110 9.00 -3.02 -9.43
N ASP A 111 9.19 -2.14 -8.46
CA ASP A 111 10.19 -2.30 -7.39
C ASP A 111 9.56 -2.92 -6.14
N ILE A 112 10.26 -3.91 -5.56
CA ILE A 112 9.79 -4.63 -4.37
C ILE A 112 10.74 -4.36 -3.19
N SER A 113 10.21 -3.79 -2.12
CA SER A 113 10.91 -3.57 -0.84
C SER A 113 10.22 -4.29 0.33
N ARG A 114 10.98 -4.63 1.37
CA ARG A 114 10.50 -5.36 2.57
C ARG A 114 10.25 -4.43 3.78
#